data_AF-A0A2T2T748-F1
#
_entry.id   AF-A0A2T2T748-F1
#
_cell.length_a   1.000
_cell.length_b   1.000
_cell.length_c   1.000
_cell.angle_alpha   90.00
_cell.angle_beta   90.00
_cell.angle_gamma   90.00
#
_symmetry.space_group_name_H-M   'P 1'
#
loop_
_entity.id
_entity.type
_entity.pdbx_description
1 polymer ?
#
loop_
_entity_poly.entity_id
_entity_poly.type
_entity_poly.pdbx_seq_one_letter_code
_entity_poly.pdbx_strand_id
1 'polypeptide(L)'
;MDAQLRLRLTYVHGDTSSTLDVQLYDLRTEADMDRAPADTTFSSESTAINSYQVSPTDSLLRFNLPQSWIEEHQAVLQDSSEFGDAFNGLKLTTSDGEVVVGIEHGSATLQLATRQDTVGFQSLKSFTHLEKEGTATADLTDRTLLQGGIGPRLVIDWDFDRRLFTDTLRNVPLNKANLTVPIDTSKMDQERPANPDFVRPRVNGYRILGELTPDASSCRQTGFRQFSNDPETCRLPSDPATPPGSARLDPQLTREVLRQVLSQSPLFTGFQVEVAAREGQQSQNTVQQGLPSTLPVLVRTAERFEAETRPHLELYYTPL
;
A
#
# COMPACT_ATOMS: atom_id res chain seq x y z
N MET A 1 0.14 -37.29 -14.39
CA MET A 1 0.79 -35.98 -14.51
C MET A 1 0.21 -35.19 -13.39
N ASP A 2 1.05 -34.51 -12.62
CA ASP A 2 0.63 -33.77 -11.44
C ASP A 2 0.87 -32.29 -11.73
N ALA A 3 -0.05 -31.43 -11.30
CA ALA A 3 0.08 -29.99 -11.45
C ALA A 3 -0.11 -29.31 -10.10
N GLN A 4 0.78 -28.37 -9.76
CA GLN A 4 0.79 -27.71 -8.46
C GLN A 4 1.12 -26.22 -8.62
N LEU A 5 0.26 -25.35 -8.12
CA LEU A 5 0.59 -23.93 -7.97
C LEU A 5 1.40 -23.73 -6.68
N ARG A 6 2.54 -23.06 -6.79
CA ARG A 6 3.50 -22.84 -5.71
C ARG A 6 3.71 -21.35 -5.48
N LEU A 7 3.41 -20.88 -4.27
CA LEU A 7 3.42 -19.46 -3.92
C LEU A 7 4.22 -19.24 -2.65
N ARG A 8 5.31 -18.48 -2.71
CA ARG A 8 6.12 -18.18 -1.53
C ARG A 8 5.53 -17.04 -0.73
N LEU A 9 5.40 -17.24 0.57
CA LEU A 9 4.95 -16.20 1.48
C LEU A 9 6.10 -15.25 1.81
N THR A 10 5.80 -13.96 1.76
CA THR A 10 6.73 -12.87 2.11
C THR A 10 6.36 -12.18 3.40
N TYR A 11 5.08 -12.18 3.74
CA TYR A 11 4.60 -11.61 4.99
C TYR A 11 3.26 -12.21 5.40
N VAL A 12 2.96 -12.05 6.68
CA VAL A 12 1.69 -12.41 7.30
C VAL A 12 1.32 -11.33 8.31
N HIS A 13 0.02 -11.03 8.43
CA HIS A 13 -0.52 -10.24 9.54
C HIS A 13 -1.96 -10.64 9.84
N GLY A 14 -2.40 -10.46 11.08
CA GLY A 14 -3.66 -11.01 11.59
C GLY A 14 -3.42 -12.22 12.49
N ASP A 15 -4.44 -13.05 12.68
CA ASP A 15 -4.36 -14.27 13.49
C ASP A 15 -3.56 -15.36 12.75
N THR A 16 -2.36 -15.69 13.25
CA THR A 16 -1.53 -16.73 12.63
C THR A 16 -1.78 -18.13 13.18
N SER A 17 -2.69 -18.28 14.15
CA SER A 17 -3.06 -19.58 14.72
C SER A 17 -4.16 -20.29 13.93
N SER A 18 -5.00 -19.52 13.22
CA SER A 18 -6.07 -20.04 12.37
C SER A 18 -5.58 -20.40 10.97
N THR A 19 -6.27 -21.35 10.32
CA THR A 19 -6.10 -21.61 8.89
C THR A 19 -6.75 -20.51 8.05
N LEU A 20 -6.21 -20.27 6.86
CA LEU A 20 -6.82 -19.42 5.84
C LEU A 20 -7.52 -20.30 4.81
N ASP A 21 -8.80 -20.06 4.58
CA ASP A 21 -9.56 -20.80 3.57
C ASP A 21 -9.46 -20.08 2.22
N VAL A 22 -8.92 -20.80 1.24
CA VAL A 22 -8.57 -20.27 -0.08
C VAL A 22 -9.27 -21.07 -1.16
N GLN A 23 -9.87 -20.38 -2.11
CA GLN A 23 -10.46 -20.96 -3.31
C GLN A 23 -9.66 -20.54 -4.54
N LEU A 24 -9.46 -21.50 -5.43
CA LEU A 24 -8.74 -21.32 -6.68
C LEU A 24 -9.69 -21.45 -7.87
N TYR A 25 -9.61 -20.53 -8.81
CA TYR A 25 -10.45 -20.47 -10.01
C TYR A 25 -9.60 -20.26 -11.26
N ASP A 26 -10.09 -20.69 -12.41
CA ASP A 26 -9.55 -20.28 -13.71
C ASP A 26 -10.03 -18.87 -14.07
N LEU A 27 -9.17 -18.11 -14.73
CA LEU A 27 -9.57 -16.89 -15.40
C LEU A 27 -10.27 -17.22 -16.73
N ARG A 28 -11.39 -16.56 -16.98
CA ARG A 28 -12.21 -16.77 -18.19
C ARG A 28 -11.56 -16.23 -19.46
N THR A 29 -10.87 -15.12 -19.31
CA THR A 29 -10.22 -14.37 -20.38
C THR A 29 -8.89 -13.86 -19.87
N GLU A 30 -7.97 -13.58 -20.78
CA GLU A 30 -6.75 -12.86 -20.43
C GLU A 30 -7.12 -11.55 -19.71
N ALA A 31 -6.48 -11.33 -18.56
CA ALA A 31 -6.71 -10.15 -17.75
C ALA A 31 -5.75 -9.02 -18.15
N ASP A 32 -6.30 -7.89 -18.59
CA ASP A 32 -5.53 -6.66 -18.77
C ASP A 32 -5.24 -6.03 -17.39
N MET A 33 -4.14 -6.47 -16.79
CA MET A 33 -3.68 -5.98 -15.50
C MET A 33 -2.88 -4.68 -15.62
N ASP A 34 -2.54 -4.24 -16.83
CA ASP A 34 -1.64 -3.12 -17.04
C ASP A 34 -2.35 -1.81 -16.68
N ARG A 35 -1.95 -1.20 -15.55
CA ARG A 35 -2.57 0.01 -14.96
C ARG A 35 -3.99 -0.18 -14.44
N ALA A 36 -4.44 -1.41 -14.25
CA ALA A 36 -5.72 -1.68 -13.60
C ALA A 36 -5.74 -1.06 -12.18
N PRO A 37 -6.78 -0.28 -11.82
CA PRO A 37 -7.01 0.16 -10.44
C PRO A 37 -7.08 -1.02 -9.47
N ALA A 38 -6.68 -0.82 -8.20
CA ALA A 38 -6.63 -1.91 -7.20
C ALA A 38 -7.99 -2.56 -6.90
N ASP A 39 -9.09 -1.83 -7.09
CA ASP A 39 -10.47 -2.29 -6.95
C ASP A 39 -11.03 -2.95 -8.23
N THR A 40 -10.20 -3.16 -9.25
CA THR A 40 -10.61 -3.88 -10.47
C THR A 40 -10.77 -5.36 -10.18
N THR A 41 -11.87 -5.97 -10.63
CA THR A 41 -12.07 -7.43 -10.58
C THR A 41 -11.99 -8.01 -11.99
N PHE A 42 -11.30 -9.15 -12.13
CA PHE A 42 -11.25 -9.90 -13.39
C PHE A 42 -12.21 -11.09 -13.35
N SER A 43 -12.82 -11.39 -14.51
CA SER A 43 -13.76 -12.51 -14.64
C SER A 43 -13.06 -13.84 -14.48
N SER A 44 -13.57 -14.66 -13.57
CA SER A 44 -13.18 -16.06 -13.38
C SER A 44 -14.33 -16.99 -13.68
N GLU A 45 -14.05 -18.28 -13.75
CA GLU A 45 -15.10 -19.28 -13.76
C GLU A 45 -15.97 -19.20 -12.50
N SER A 46 -17.23 -19.64 -12.62
CA SER A 46 -18.19 -19.61 -11.51
C SER A 46 -17.95 -20.73 -10.49
N THR A 47 -17.24 -21.78 -10.89
CA THR A 47 -16.95 -22.94 -10.05
C THR A 47 -15.46 -22.92 -9.68
N ALA A 48 -15.16 -23.04 -8.39
CA ALA A 48 -13.78 -23.19 -7.96
C ALA A 48 -13.20 -24.49 -8.51
N ILE A 49 -11.96 -24.44 -9.00
CA ILE A 49 -11.16 -25.61 -9.32
C ILE A 49 -11.07 -26.50 -8.07
N ASN A 50 -10.74 -25.87 -6.93
CA ASN A 50 -10.69 -26.53 -5.64
C ASN A 50 -10.69 -25.50 -4.49
N SER A 51 -10.94 -25.98 -3.27
CA SER A 51 -10.80 -25.21 -2.02
C SER A 51 -9.71 -25.81 -1.14
N TYR A 52 -8.99 -24.97 -0.42
CA TYR A 52 -7.83 -25.35 0.37
C TYR A 52 -7.85 -24.65 1.72
N GLN A 53 -7.40 -25.34 2.74
CA GLN A 53 -7.06 -24.73 4.03
C GLN A 53 -5.55 -24.65 4.11
N VAL A 54 -5.01 -23.43 4.26
CA VAL A 54 -3.57 -23.20 4.32
C VAL A 54 -3.17 -22.64 5.66
N SER A 55 -2.01 -23.05 6.17
CA SER A 55 -1.42 -22.41 7.33
C SER A 55 -0.80 -21.08 6.92
N PRO A 56 -1.14 -19.95 7.57
CA PRO A 56 -0.57 -18.65 7.23
C PRO A 56 0.90 -18.51 7.65
N THR A 57 1.44 -19.47 8.41
CA THR A 57 2.86 -19.52 8.80
C THR A 57 3.72 -20.32 7.83
N ASP A 58 3.13 -21.00 6.84
CA ASP A 58 3.88 -21.78 5.88
C ASP A 58 4.66 -20.85 4.94
N SER A 59 5.96 -21.08 4.80
CA SER A 59 6.81 -20.27 3.89
C SER A 59 6.48 -20.48 2.40
N LEU A 60 5.79 -21.57 2.08
CA LEU A 60 5.43 -21.96 0.71
C LEU A 60 4.05 -22.63 0.69
N LEU A 61 3.07 -21.95 0.09
CA LEU A 61 1.77 -22.55 -0.18
C LEU A 61 1.87 -23.42 -1.43
N ARG A 62 1.17 -24.56 -1.38
CA ARG A 62 1.12 -25.54 -2.45
C ARG A 62 -0.34 -25.89 -2.70
N PHE A 63 -0.83 -25.61 -3.89
CA PHE A 63 -2.19 -25.92 -4.31
C PHE A 63 -2.13 -26.99 -5.39
N ASN A 64 -2.43 -28.24 -5.01
CA ASN A 64 -2.47 -29.36 -5.94
C ASN A 64 -3.74 -29.28 -6.79
N LEU A 65 -3.58 -29.14 -8.10
CA LEU A 65 -4.69 -29.10 -9.03
C LEU A 65 -5.31 -30.50 -9.19
N PRO A 66 -6.65 -30.60 -9.19
CA PRO A 66 -7.32 -31.89 -9.28
C PRO A 66 -7.12 -32.52 -10.66
N GLN A 67 -7.11 -33.85 -10.69
CA GLN A 67 -6.89 -34.62 -11.92
C GLN A 67 -7.88 -34.28 -13.04
N SER A 68 -9.14 -33.96 -12.70
CA SER A 68 -10.15 -33.53 -13.67
C SER A 68 -9.78 -32.22 -14.38
N TRP A 69 -9.22 -31.26 -13.65
CA TRP A 69 -8.75 -30.00 -14.23
C TRP A 69 -7.53 -30.22 -15.12
N ILE A 70 -6.62 -31.10 -14.69
CA ILE A 70 -5.41 -31.47 -15.45
C ILE A 70 -5.80 -32.12 -16.79
N GLU A 71 -6.80 -33.00 -16.79
CA GLU A 71 -7.31 -33.67 -18.00
C GLU A 71 -7.96 -32.68 -18.96
N GLU A 72 -8.73 -31.72 -18.44
CA GLU A 72 -9.35 -30.65 -19.23
C GLU A 72 -8.31 -29.75 -19.92
N HIS A 73 -7.22 -29.43 -19.21
CA HIS A 73 -6.17 -28.54 -19.71
C HIS A 73 -4.98 -29.28 -20.34
N GLN A 74 -5.05 -30.60 -20.48
CA GLN A 74 -3.89 -31.44 -20.81
C GLN A 74 -3.18 -31.01 -22.10
N ALA A 75 -3.94 -30.65 -23.14
CA ALA A 75 -3.37 -30.24 -24.43
C ALA A 75 -2.49 -28.98 -24.28
N VAL A 76 -2.95 -28.00 -23.50
CA VAL A 76 -2.21 -26.76 -23.23
C VAL A 76 -0.99 -27.04 -22.35
N LEU A 77 -1.13 -27.94 -21.38
CA LEU A 77 -0.07 -28.26 -20.42
C LEU A 77 1.08 -29.10 -21.01
N GLN A 78 0.83 -29.90 -22.05
CA GLN A 78 1.83 -30.83 -22.61
C GLN A 78 2.61 -30.28 -23.80
N ASP A 79 2.00 -29.43 -24.63
CA ASP A 79 2.62 -28.93 -25.88
C ASP A 79 3.33 -27.58 -25.73
N SER A 80 3.41 -27.03 -24.51
CA SER A 80 3.80 -25.63 -24.29
C SER A 80 5.11 -25.48 -23.53
N SER A 81 6.07 -24.76 -24.08
CA SER A 81 7.20 -24.17 -23.32
C SER A 81 6.80 -22.86 -22.63
N GLU A 82 5.72 -22.22 -23.09
CA GLU A 82 5.04 -21.06 -22.54
C GLU A 82 3.56 -21.15 -22.90
N PHE A 83 2.65 -20.67 -22.04
CA PHE A 83 1.23 -20.89 -22.27
C PHE A 83 0.56 -19.88 -23.23
N GLY A 84 1.12 -18.66 -23.37
CA GLY A 84 0.53 -17.60 -24.20
C GLY A 84 -0.98 -17.43 -23.96
N ASP A 85 -1.74 -17.29 -25.05
CA ASP A 85 -3.20 -17.11 -25.02
C ASP A 85 -3.98 -18.40 -24.73
N ALA A 86 -3.30 -19.55 -24.65
CA ALA A 86 -3.95 -20.84 -24.39
C ALA A 86 -4.29 -21.05 -22.91
N PHE A 87 -3.73 -20.22 -22.02
CA PHE A 87 -4.03 -20.24 -20.58
C PHE A 87 -4.13 -18.82 -20.03
N ASN A 88 -5.33 -18.43 -19.63
CA ASN A 88 -5.61 -17.08 -19.15
C ASN A 88 -5.10 -16.80 -17.73
N GLY A 89 -4.71 -17.84 -16.99
CA GLY A 89 -4.19 -17.74 -15.63
C GLY A 89 -5.17 -18.18 -14.55
N LEU A 90 -4.75 -18.00 -13.30
CA LEU A 90 -5.48 -18.44 -12.11
C LEU A 90 -5.84 -17.25 -11.23
N LYS A 91 -7.02 -17.33 -10.60
CA LYS A 91 -7.48 -16.42 -9.56
C LYS A 91 -7.53 -17.14 -8.22
N LEU A 92 -6.96 -16.51 -7.20
CA LEU A 92 -7.08 -16.91 -5.81
C LEU A 92 -8.02 -15.94 -5.09
N THR A 93 -8.91 -16.48 -4.28
CA THR A 93 -9.77 -15.70 -3.38
C THR A 93 -9.83 -16.37 -2.01
N THR A 94 -10.09 -15.58 -0.98
CA THR A 94 -10.21 -16.05 0.40
C THR A 94 -11.69 -16.14 0.74
N SER A 95 -12.14 -17.27 1.28
CA SER A 95 -13.54 -17.45 1.71
C SER A 95 -13.73 -17.27 3.21
N ASP A 96 -12.68 -17.46 4.00
CA ASP A 96 -12.68 -17.26 5.45
C ASP A 96 -11.24 -17.07 5.98
N GLY A 97 -11.11 -16.45 7.15
CA GLY A 97 -9.84 -16.26 7.88
C GLY A 97 -9.55 -14.81 8.25
N GLU A 98 -9.09 -14.59 9.48
CA GLU A 98 -8.71 -13.27 10.00
C GLU A 98 -7.21 -12.97 9.80
N VAL A 99 -6.69 -13.32 8.62
CA VAL A 99 -5.27 -13.21 8.30
C VAL A 99 -5.05 -12.77 6.86
N VAL A 100 -4.06 -11.91 6.67
CA VAL A 100 -3.62 -11.44 5.36
C VAL A 100 -2.21 -11.93 5.10
N VAL A 101 -2.05 -12.66 3.99
CA VAL A 101 -0.78 -13.22 3.54
C VAL A 101 -0.29 -12.48 2.29
N GLY A 102 1.00 -12.18 2.26
CA GLY A 102 1.67 -11.58 1.12
C GLY A 102 2.41 -12.61 0.31
N ILE A 103 2.25 -12.60 -1.01
CA ILE A 103 2.87 -13.56 -1.92
C ILE A 103 3.95 -12.88 -2.76
N GLU A 104 5.11 -13.51 -2.88
CA GLU A 104 6.18 -13.05 -3.78
C GLU A 104 5.84 -13.38 -5.23
N HIS A 105 5.53 -12.36 -6.04
CA HIS A 105 5.24 -12.52 -7.46
C HIS A 105 6.34 -13.31 -8.20
N GLY A 106 7.61 -12.93 -8.02
CA GLY A 106 8.75 -13.56 -8.71
C GLY A 106 9.03 -15.01 -8.30
N SER A 107 8.27 -15.57 -7.35
CA SER A 107 8.35 -16.97 -6.95
C SER A 107 7.13 -17.79 -7.40
N ALA A 108 6.07 -17.13 -7.85
CA ALA A 108 4.81 -17.76 -8.18
C ALA A 108 5.01 -18.65 -9.41
N THR A 109 4.90 -19.96 -9.20
CA THR A 109 5.21 -20.97 -10.21
C THR A 109 4.08 -21.98 -10.32
N LEU A 110 3.62 -22.26 -11.54
CA LEU A 110 2.84 -23.46 -11.82
C LEU A 110 3.81 -24.59 -12.18
N GLN A 111 3.90 -25.60 -11.33
CA GLN A 111 4.78 -26.75 -11.51
C GLN A 111 4.01 -27.92 -12.09
N LEU A 112 4.52 -28.52 -13.18
CA LEU A 112 4.01 -29.75 -13.76
C LEU A 112 5.03 -30.87 -13.56
N ALA A 113 4.60 -32.00 -13.05
CA ALA A 113 5.42 -33.19 -12.88
C ALA A 113 4.84 -34.36 -13.66
N THR A 114 5.70 -35.04 -14.42
CA THR A 114 5.40 -36.32 -15.06
C THR A 114 6.22 -37.42 -14.38
N ARG A 115 6.13 -38.66 -14.86
CA ARG A 115 6.98 -39.75 -14.34
C ARG A 115 8.46 -39.56 -14.65
N GLN A 116 8.80 -38.69 -15.60
CA GLN A 116 10.16 -38.56 -16.14
C GLN A 116 10.77 -37.19 -15.91
N ASP A 117 9.94 -36.15 -15.81
CA ASP A 117 10.41 -34.76 -15.77
C ASP A 117 9.51 -33.89 -14.90
N THR A 118 10.05 -32.73 -14.49
CA THR A 118 9.32 -31.69 -13.76
C THR A 118 9.70 -30.33 -14.30
N VAL A 119 8.70 -29.59 -14.78
CA VAL A 119 8.85 -28.24 -15.34
C VAL A 119 8.10 -27.23 -14.48
N GLY A 120 8.61 -26.00 -14.40
CA GLY A 120 7.98 -24.90 -13.67
C GLY A 120 7.77 -23.69 -14.56
N PHE A 121 6.55 -23.20 -14.63
CA PHE A 121 6.16 -22.01 -15.37
C PHE A 121 6.02 -20.82 -14.41
N GLN A 122 6.84 -19.80 -14.61
CA GLN A 122 6.80 -18.58 -13.79
C GLN A 122 5.58 -17.71 -14.16
N SER A 123 5.04 -17.00 -13.18
CA SER A 123 4.01 -15.99 -13.42
C SER A 123 4.57 -14.82 -14.24
N LEU A 124 3.84 -14.40 -15.27
CA LEU A 124 4.17 -13.22 -16.09
C LEU A 124 3.56 -11.93 -15.54
N LYS A 125 2.31 -12.02 -15.06
CA LYS A 125 1.55 -10.91 -14.48
C LYS A 125 0.90 -11.36 -13.19
N SER A 126 0.83 -10.47 -12.21
CA SER A 126 0.02 -10.67 -11.00
C SER A 126 -0.69 -9.39 -10.64
N PHE A 127 -1.90 -9.53 -10.13
CA PHE A 127 -2.70 -8.41 -9.67
C PHE A 127 -3.32 -8.76 -8.32
N THR A 128 -3.31 -7.81 -7.39
CA THR A 128 -3.99 -7.92 -6.10
C THR A 128 -5.22 -7.03 -6.13
N HIS A 129 -6.38 -7.69 -6.13
CA HIS A 129 -7.64 -7.01 -5.95
C HIS A 129 -7.83 -6.62 -4.49
N LEU A 130 -8.32 -5.41 -4.26
CA LEU A 130 -8.71 -4.94 -2.93
C LEU A 130 -10.14 -4.42 -2.94
N GLU A 131 -10.93 -4.95 -2.04
CA GLU A 131 -12.27 -4.46 -1.73
C GLU A 131 -12.31 -4.02 -0.28
N LYS A 132 -13.13 -2.99 -0.03
CA LYS A 132 -13.45 -2.55 1.32
C LYS A 132 -14.88 -2.94 1.61
N GLU A 133 -15.06 -3.94 2.45
CA GLU A 133 -16.38 -4.29 2.97
C GLU A 133 -16.67 -3.53 4.27
N GLY A 134 -17.79 -2.82 4.29
CA GLY A 134 -18.27 -2.10 5.48
C GLY A 134 -17.53 -0.80 5.80
N THR A 135 -18.04 -0.12 6.83
CA THR A 135 -17.38 1.03 7.47
C THR A 135 -16.84 0.55 8.80
N ALA A 136 -15.59 0.87 9.12
CA ALA A 136 -15.02 0.54 10.43
C ALA A 136 -15.94 1.08 11.53
N THR A 137 -16.44 0.20 12.39
CA THR A 137 -17.37 0.52 13.49
C THR A 137 -16.66 0.96 14.76
N ALA A 138 -15.32 1.05 14.74
CA ALA A 138 -14.54 1.54 15.86
C ALA A 138 -14.92 2.99 16.18
N ASP A 139 -15.05 3.31 17.47
CA ASP A 139 -15.20 4.69 17.92
C ASP A 139 -13.90 5.45 17.65
N LEU A 140 -13.92 6.21 16.55
CA LEU A 140 -12.83 7.06 16.09
C LEU A 140 -13.15 8.55 16.31
N THR A 141 -14.00 8.90 17.29
CA THR A 141 -14.46 10.29 17.50
C THR A 141 -13.32 11.30 17.65
N ASP A 142 -12.13 10.86 18.08
CA ASP A 142 -10.94 11.70 18.26
C ASP A 142 -9.73 11.32 17.39
N ARG A 143 -9.95 10.44 16.41
CA ARG A 143 -8.90 9.83 15.61
C ARG A 143 -9.32 9.70 14.15
N THR A 144 -8.34 9.67 13.27
CA THR A 144 -8.52 9.27 11.87
C THR A 144 -7.76 7.97 11.64
N LEU A 145 -8.45 6.96 11.10
CA LEU A 145 -7.82 5.75 10.58
C LEU A 145 -7.27 6.06 9.19
N LEU A 146 -5.98 5.89 8.97
CA LEU A 146 -5.38 5.86 7.65
C LEU A 146 -5.12 4.41 7.27
N GLN A 147 -5.43 4.03 6.04
CA GLN A 147 -5.05 2.72 5.52
C GLN A 147 -4.35 2.91 4.18
N GLY A 148 -3.27 2.18 3.93
CA GLY A 148 -2.62 2.23 2.62
C GLY A 148 -3.50 1.59 1.53
N GLY A 149 -3.22 1.94 0.27
CA GLY A 149 -3.80 1.32 -0.92
C GLY A 149 -5.28 1.63 -1.21
N ILE A 150 -6.16 1.54 -0.20
CA ILE A 150 -7.63 1.69 -0.30
C ILE A 150 -8.25 2.48 0.86
N GLY A 151 -7.43 2.99 1.77
CA GLY A 151 -7.91 3.73 2.94
C GLY A 151 -8.07 5.22 2.69
N PRO A 152 -8.79 5.90 3.60
CA PRO A 152 -8.82 7.35 3.59
C PRO A 152 -7.41 7.90 3.88
N ARG A 153 -7.06 8.96 3.16
CA ARG A 153 -5.85 9.77 3.36
C ARG A 153 -6.10 10.86 4.41
N LEU A 154 -5.04 11.28 5.11
CA LEU A 154 -5.13 12.45 5.96
C LEU A 154 -4.95 13.68 5.08
N VAL A 155 -6.00 14.44 4.86
CA VAL A 155 -5.92 15.75 4.20
C VAL A 155 -5.75 16.81 5.28
N ILE A 156 -4.73 17.64 5.12
CA ILE A 156 -4.46 18.78 5.99
C ILE A 156 -4.54 20.01 5.11
N ASP A 157 -5.60 20.79 5.31
CA ASP A 157 -5.84 22.04 4.59
C ASP A 157 -5.34 23.20 5.44
N TRP A 158 -4.66 24.15 4.79
CA TRP A 158 -4.31 25.43 5.40
C TRP A 158 -5.04 26.55 4.71
N ASP A 159 -5.75 27.33 5.50
CA ASP A 159 -6.30 28.60 5.09
C ASP A 159 -5.17 29.65 5.09
N PHE A 160 -4.39 29.67 4.01
CA PHE A 160 -3.33 30.65 3.79
C PHE A 160 -3.86 32.09 3.61
N ASP A 161 -5.17 32.25 3.40
CA ASP A 161 -5.85 33.55 3.31
C ASP A 161 -6.17 34.15 4.68
N ARG A 162 -6.03 33.38 5.78
CA ARG A 162 -6.11 33.93 7.14
C ARG A 162 -5.03 34.98 7.38
N ARG A 163 -5.44 36.06 8.04
CA ARG A 163 -4.59 37.19 8.48
C ARG A 163 -3.26 36.78 9.12
N LEU A 164 -3.22 35.63 9.81
CA LEU A 164 -2.00 35.10 10.44
C LEU A 164 -0.88 34.81 9.42
N PHE A 165 -1.18 34.35 8.21
CA PHE A 165 -0.17 34.08 7.18
C PHE A 165 0.16 35.33 6.37
N THR A 166 -0.87 36.10 6.02
CA THR A 166 -0.76 37.26 5.14
C THR A 166 -0.12 38.48 5.81
N ASP A 167 -0.26 38.65 7.12
CA ASP A 167 0.28 39.81 7.86
C ASP A 167 1.55 39.50 8.67
N THR A 168 1.65 38.31 9.29
CA THR A 168 2.74 37.99 10.25
C THR A 168 3.93 37.25 9.64
N LEU A 169 3.75 36.49 8.57
CA LEU A 169 4.80 35.67 7.96
C LEU A 169 5.22 36.18 6.57
N ARG A 170 4.42 37.08 5.98
CA ARG A 170 4.74 37.71 4.70
C ARG A 170 6.06 38.47 4.83
N ASN A 171 7.05 38.06 4.05
CA ASN A 171 8.43 38.59 4.01
C ASN A 171 9.34 38.26 5.21
N VAL A 172 8.93 37.39 6.13
CA VAL A 172 9.83 36.94 7.21
C VAL A 172 10.75 35.83 6.68
N PRO A 173 12.08 35.89 6.91
CA PRO A 173 12.98 34.83 6.48
C PRO A 173 12.70 33.54 7.26
N LEU A 174 12.07 32.57 6.59
CA LEU A 174 11.87 31.23 7.10
C LEU A 174 13.21 30.47 7.11
N ASN A 175 13.61 29.99 8.28
CA ASN A 175 14.82 29.20 8.49
C ASN A 175 14.56 27.70 8.31
N LYS A 176 13.42 27.23 8.80
CA LYS A 176 13.03 25.82 8.80
C LYS A 176 11.51 25.73 8.86
N ALA A 177 10.96 24.72 8.21
CA ALA A 177 9.59 24.32 8.48
C ALA A 177 9.45 22.81 8.47
N ASN A 178 8.58 22.32 9.34
CA ASN A 178 8.46 20.90 9.65
C ASN A 178 6.98 20.53 9.77
N LEU A 179 6.50 19.71 8.84
CA LEU A 179 5.19 19.06 8.97
C LEU A 179 5.41 17.75 9.72
N THR A 180 4.75 17.61 10.86
CA THR A 180 4.77 16.37 11.66
C THR A 180 3.36 15.82 11.77
N VAL A 181 3.19 14.53 11.45
CA VAL A 181 1.98 13.75 11.73
C VAL A 181 2.30 12.66 12.74
N PRO A 182 1.97 12.84 14.02
CA PRO A 182 2.16 11.82 15.05
C PRO A 182 1.18 10.66 14.87
N ILE A 183 1.66 9.45 15.09
CA ILE A 183 0.90 8.20 14.91
C ILE A 183 0.58 7.64 16.29
N ASP A 184 -0.69 7.35 16.53
CA ASP A 184 -1.17 6.82 17.81
C ASP A 184 -0.92 5.31 17.90
N THR A 185 0.31 4.95 18.27
CA THR A 185 0.66 3.55 18.52
C THR A 185 0.01 3.03 19.81
N SER A 186 -0.29 3.90 20.78
CA SER A 186 -0.80 3.48 22.10
C SER A 186 -2.18 2.82 22.02
N LYS A 187 -3.10 3.36 21.20
CA LYS A 187 -4.42 2.76 20.98
C LYS A 187 -4.29 1.45 20.19
N MET A 188 -3.39 1.41 19.22
CA MET A 188 -3.09 0.21 18.43
C MET A 188 -2.50 -0.93 19.28
N ASP A 189 -1.69 -0.58 20.30
CA ASP A 189 -1.11 -1.53 21.26
C ASP A 189 -2.14 -2.00 22.29
N GLN A 190 -3.00 -1.09 22.78
CA GLN A 190 -4.08 -1.41 23.73
C GLN A 190 -5.17 -2.31 23.14
N GLU A 191 -5.48 -2.11 21.86
CA GLU A 191 -6.44 -2.91 21.09
C GLU A 191 -5.77 -4.09 20.38
N ARG A 192 -4.56 -4.47 20.80
CA ARG A 192 -4.00 -5.74 20.36
C ARG A 192 -4.91 -6.85 20.88
N PRO A 193 -5.39 -7.76 20.02
CA PRO A 193 -6.10 -8.93 20.48
C PRO A 193 -5.30 -9.65 21.56
N ALA A 194 -5.98 -10.20 22.58
CA ALA A 194 -5.31 -11.00 23.61
C ALA A 194 -4.62 -12.25 23.04
N ASN A 195 -4.88 -12.58 21.76
CA ASN A 195 -4.22 -13.63 21.03
C ASN A 195 -2.72 -13.28 20.80
N PRO A 196 -1.77 -14.04 21.39
CA PRO A 196 -0.35 -13.82 21.17
C PRO A 196 0.09 -14.08 19.72
N ASP A 197 -0.66 -14.91 19.00
CA ASP A 197 -0.44 -15.26 17.59
C ASP A 197 -1.02 -14.21 16.64
N PHE A 198 -1.62 -13.12 17.15
CA PHE A 198 -1.99 -11.99 16.33
C PHE A 198 -0.77 -11.13 15.99
N VAL A 199 -0.40 -11.10 14.71
CA VAL A 199 0.69 -10.31 14.16
C VAL A 199 0.15 -9.00 13.59
N ARG A 200 0.44 -7.87 14.26
CA ARG A 200 0.13 -6.53 13.72
C ARG A 200 1.31 -6.04 12.87
N PRO A 201 1.08 -5.61 11.62
CA PRO A 201 2.16 -5.16 10.78
C PRO A 201 2.62 -3.76 11.21
N ARG A 202 3.92 -3.50 11.13
CA ARG A 202 4.51 -2.20 11.47
C ARG A 202 4.56 -1.31 10.24
N VAL A 203 4.29 -0.02 10.42
CA VAL A 203 4.52 0.96 9.36
C VAL A 203 6.01 1.22 9.22
N ASN A 204 6.51 1.10 7.99
CA ASN A 204 7.92 1.29 7.67
C ASN A 204 8.19 2.63 6.98
N GLY A 205 7.17 3.49 6.83
CA GLY A 205 7.33 4.82 6.27
C GLY A 205 6.00 5.47 5.91
N TYR A 206 6.09 6.77 5.65
CA TYR A 206 4.96 7.60 5.24
C TYR A 206 5.35 8.40 4.01
N ARG A 207 4.36 8.69 3.17
CA ARG A 207 4.48 9.61 2.06
C ARG A 207 3.69 10.86 2.36
N ILE A 208 4.30 12.01 2.10
CA ILE A 208 3.65 13.31 2.19
C ILE A 208 3.55 13.85 0.77
N LEU A 209 2.34 14.21 0.38
CA LEU A 209 1.99 14.73 -0.94
C LEU A 209 1.53 16.19 -0.78
N GLY A 210 1.92 17.06 -1.71
CA GLY A 210 1.43 18.43 -1.80
C GLY A 210 0.60 18.61 -3.05
N GLU A 211 -0.56 19.23 -2.90
CA GLU A 211 -1.47 19.56 -4.00
C GLU A 211 -1.18 20.96 -4.50
N LEU A 212 -0.78 21.08 -5.76
CA LEU A 212 -0.36 22.34 -6.37
C LEU A 212 -1.52 23.33 -6.46
N THR A 213 -1.23 24.62 -6.30
CA THR A 213 -2.18 25.67 -6.70
C THR A 213 -2.35 25.68 -8.23
N PRO A 214 -3.51 26.11 -8.76
CA PRO A 214 -3.76 26.10 -10.21
C PRO A 214 -2.71 26.85 -11.06
N ASP A 215 -2.09 27.89 -10.47
CA ASP A 215 -1.09 28.73 -11.13
C ASP A 215 0.37 28.30 -10.82
N ALA A 216 0.57 27.22 -10.07
CA ALA A 216 1.90 26.76 -9.69
C ALA A 216 2.67 26.14 -10.86
N SER A 217 3.99 26.27 -10.81
CA SER A 217 4.88 25.48 -11.67
C SER A 217 4.77 23.98 -11.35
N SER A 218 4.98 23.13 -12.36
CA SER A 218 4.92 21.67 -12.20
C SER A 218 5.90 21.14 -11.13
N CYS A 219 5.60 19.98 -10.55
CA CYS A 219 6.47 19.35 -9.53
C CYS A 219 7.95 19.28 -9.94
N ARG A 220 8.22 18.96 -11.22
CA ARG A 220 9.61 18.85 -11.71
C ARG A 220 10.34 20.19 -11.72
N GLN A 221 9.65 21.26 -12.09
CA GLN A 221 10.21 22.62 -12.11
C GLN A 221 10.49 23.14 -10.70
N THR A 222 9.73 22.67 -9.71
CA THR A 222 9.93 23.00 -8.30
C THR A 222 10.88 22.02 -7.59
N GLY A 223 11.51 21.10 -8.32
CA GLY A 223 12.47 20.12 -7.77
C GLY A 223 11.85 18.91 -7.06
N PHE A 224 10.53 18.74 -7.15
CA PHE A 224 9.80 17.59 -6.62
C PHE A 224 9.60 16.47 -7.63
N ARG A 225 9.31 15.29 -7.08
CA ARG A 225 8.86 14.15 -7.87
C ARG A 225 7.35 14.22 -8.02
N GLN A 226 6.87 14.10 -9.25
CA GLN A 226 5.45 13.91 -9.51
C GLN A 226 4.99 12.60 -8.90
N PHE A 227 3.82 12.60 -8.26
CA PHE A 227 3.24 11.38 -7.73
C PHE A 227 2.36 10.71 -8.78
N SER A 228 2.69 9.45 -9.15
CA SER A 228 1.95 8.71 -10.17
C SER A 228 1.86 9.51 -11.48
N ASN A 229 0.75 9.36 -12.22
CA ASN A 229 0.42 10.14 -13.42
C ASN A 229 -0.39 11.41 -13.11
N ASP A 230 -0.54 11.79 -11.84
CA ASP A 230 -1.24 13.00 -11.44
C ASP A 230 -0.28 14.20 -11.53
N PRO A 231 -0.48 15.16 -12.44
CA PRO A 231 0.42 16.31 -12.59
C PRO A 231 0.26 17.36 -11.49
N GLU A 232 -0.85 17.33 -10.74
CA GLU A 232 -1.19 18.33 -9.72
C GLU A 232 -0.68 17.92 -8.33
N THR A 233 -0.26 16.66 -8.17
CA THR A 233 0.21 16.12 -6.89
C THR A 233 1.72 15.87 -6.88
N CYS A 234 2.43 16.57 -5.98
CA CYS A 234 3.87 16.42 -5.80
C CYS A 234 4.21 15.56 -4.58
N ARG A 235 5.14 14.61 -4.74
CA ARG A 235 5.75 13.89 -3.63
C ARG A 235 6.82 14.76 -2.97
N LEU A 236 6.59 15.10 -1.71
CA LEU A 236 7.52 15.84 -0.87
C LEU A 236 8.57 14.87 -0.27
N PRO A 237 9.81 15.33 -0.02
CA PRO A 237 10.85 14.52 0.59
C PRO A 237 10.54 14.28 2.07
N SER A 238 10.47 13.00 2.47
CA SER A 238 10.32 12.60 3.87
C SER A 238 11.69 12.54 4.56
N ASP A 239 11.75 12.83 5.86
CA ASP A 239 12.97 12.69 6.68
C ASP A 239 13.28 11.19 6.90
N PRO A 240 14.43 10.67 6.42
CA PRO A 240 14.77 9.25 6.53
C PRO A 240 15.07 8.81 7.97
N ALA A 241 15.35 9.73 8.90
CA ALA A 241 15.57 9.43 10.31
C ALA A 241 14.26 9.38 11.12
N THR A 242 13.11 9.59 10.47
CA THR A 242 11.82 9.63 11.14
C THR A 242 11.46 8.27 11.73
N PRO A 243 11.12 8.20 13.04
CA PRO A 243 10.67 6.95 13.62
C PRO A 243 9.32 6.51 13.03
N PRO A 244 8.99 5.20 13.03
CA PRO A 244 7.71 4.66 12.58
C PRO A 244 6.46 5.31 13.20
N GLY A 245 6.61 5.95 14.37
CA GLY A 245 5.55 6.66 15.08
C GLY A 245 5.25 8.07 14.56
N SER A 246 5.86 8.52 13.45
CA SER A 246 5.53 9.80 12.84
C SER A 246 5.80 9.85 11.35
N ALA A 247 5.08 10.70 10.61
CA ALA A 247 5.47 11.17 9.29
C ALA A 247 6.10 12.56 9.42
N ARG A 248 7.29 12.78 8.82
CA ARG A 248 7.96 14.08 8.82
C ARG A 248 8.56 14.42 7.46
N LEU A 249 8.52 15.70 7.12
CA LEU A 249 9.23 16.24 5.96
C LEU A 249 10.72 16.40 6.27
N ASP A 250 11.57 16.21 5.26
CA ASP A 250 12.98 16.54 5.35
C ASP A 250 13.13 18.06 5.56
N PRO A 251 13.60 18.52 6.73
CA PRO A 251 13.64 19.94 7.04
C PRO A 251 14.64 20.72 6.18
N GLN A 252 15.64 20.07 5.61
CA GLN A 252 16.64 20.71 4.75
C GLN A 252 16.09 20.90 3.34
N LEU A 253 15.49 19.84 2.77
CA LEU A 253 14.94 19.88 1.42
C LEU A 253 13.65 20.69 1.32
N THR A 254 12.85 20.73 2.39
CA THR A 254 11.57 21.45 2.42
C THR A 254 11.74 22.94 2.75
N ARG A 255 12.92 23.37 3.22
CA ARG A 255 13.21 24.77 3.54
C ARG A 255 12.99 25.70 2.35
N GLU A 256 13.58 25.38 1.19
CA GLU A 256 13.48 26.23 0.00
C GLU A 256 12.05 26.31 -0.53
N VAL A 257 11.30 25.22 -0.37
CA VAL A 257 9.92 25.08 -0.80
C VAL A 257 9.02 25.96 0.06
N LEU A 258 9.11 25.82 1.38
CA LEU A 258 8.27 26.58 2.30
C LEU A 258 8.68 28.06 2.33
N ARG A 259 9.94 28.37 2.00
CA ARG A 259 10.38 29.74 1.71
C ARG A 259 9.67 30.33 0.49
N GLN A 260 9.49 29.56 -0.60
CA GLN A 260 8.72 30.01 -1.77
C GLN A 260 7.24 30.20 -1.44
N VAL A 261 6.63 29.25 -0.73
CA VAL A 261 5.22 29.27 -0.27
C VAL A 261 4.90 30.55 0.51
N LEU A 262 5.81 30.99 1.39
CA LEU A 262 5.58 32.15 2.25
C LEU A 262 6.00 33.50 1.64
N SER A 263 6.74 33.52 0.53
CA SER A 263 7.34 34.76 -0.02
C SER A 263 6.69 35.29 -1.30
N GLN A 264 6.11 34.43 -2.16
CA GLN A 264 5.59 34.89 -3.47
C GLN A 264 4.14 34.52 -3.73
N SER A 265 3.67 33.37 -3.22
CA SER A 265 2.28 32.88 -3.09
C SER A 265 2.35 31.42 -2.64
N PRO A 266 1.30 30.86 -2.00
CA PRO A 266 1.35 29.46 -1.60
C PRO A 266 1.49 28.54 -2.82
N LEU A 267 2.55 27.72 -2.84
CA LEU A 267 2.77 26.72 -3.89
C LEU A 267 1.75 25.58 -3.83
N PHE A 268 1.29 25.27 -2.62
CA PHE A 268 0.37 24.18 -2.34
C PHE A 268 -0.90 24.68 -1.66
N THR A 269 -2.04 24.10 -2.01
CA THR A 269 -3.34 24.34 -1.34
C THR A 269 -3.46 23.51 -0.05
N GLY A 270 -2.84 22.34 -0.01
CA GLY A 270 -2.87 21.43 1.13
C GLY A 270 -1.80 20.34 1.04
N PHE A 271 -1.70 19.56 2.12
CA PHE A 271 -0.83 18.39 2.20
C PHE A 271 -1.67 17.16 2.51
N GLN A 272 -1.32 16.05 1.87
CA GLN A 272 -1.93 14.76 2.10
C GLN A 272 -0.88 13.81 2.66
N VAL A 273 -1.25 13.03 3.69
CA VAL A 273 -0.36 12.03 4.28
C VAL A 273 -0.94 10.64 4.11
N GLU A 274 -0.09 9.75 3.61
CA GLU A 274 -0.40 8.36 3.30
C GLU A 274 0.60 7.42 3.97
N VAL A 275 0.13 6.24 4.35
CA VAL A 275 1.03 5.14 4.71
C VAL A 275 1.77 4.72 3.45
N ALA A 276 3.10 4.80 3.46
CA ALA A 276 3.87 4.38 2.29
C ALA A 276 3.75 2.86 2.12
N ALA A 277 3.54 2.42 0.88
CA ALA A 277 3.75 1.02 0.53
C ALA A 277 5.17 0.61 0.94
N ARG A 278 5.33 -0.64 1.40
CA ARG A 278 6.60 -1.18 1.89
C ARG A 278 7.70 -0.92 0.86
N GLU A 279 8.76 -0.19 1.23
CA GLU A 279 9.99 -0.17 0.44
C GLU A 279 10.74 -1.48 0.74
N GLY A 280 10.93 -2.30 -0.29
CA GLY A 280 11.74 -3.51 -0.19
C GLY A 280 13.18 -3.15 0.15
N GLN A 281 13.77 -3.83 1.14
CA GLN A 281 15.23 -3.85 1.24
C GLN A 281 15.81 -4.55 0.00
N GLN A 282 16.94 -4.04 -0.46
CA GLN A 282 17.49 -4.22 -1.80
C GLN A 282 17.51 -5.66 -2.38
N SER A 283 17.39 -5.63 -3.71
CA SER A 283 17.90 -6.55 -4.72
C SER A 283 16.91 -7.57 -5.29
N GLN A 284 16.45 -7.22 -6.49
CA GLN A 284 15.90 -8.08 -7.55
C GLN A 284 14.46 -8.62 -7.50
N ASN A 285 13.56 -8.23 -6.59
CA ASN A 285 12.15 -8.65 -6.70
C ASN A 285 11.13 -7.51 -6.55
N THR A 286 10.04 -7.69 -7.30
CA THR A 286 8.96 -6.77 -7.67
C THR A 286 8.27 -6.04 -6.51
N VAL A 287 8.85 -4.92 -6.08
CA VAL A 287 8.10 -3.89 -5.37
C VAL A 287 7.88 -2.73 -6.34
N GLN A 288 6.80 -2.79 -7.12
CA GLN A 288 6.28 -1.59 -7.75
C GLN A 288 5.91 -0.61 -6.63
N GLN A 289 6.41 0.63 -6.71
CA GLN A 289 5.80 1.74 -5.97
C GLN A 289 4.31 1.76 -6.35
N GLY A 290 3.43 1.57 -5.36
CA GLY A 290 1.99 1.50 -5.60
C GLY A 290 1.35 0.14 -5.36
N LEU A 291 2.11 -0.90 -4.94
CA LEU A 291 1.46 -2.11 -4.43
C LEU A 291 0.59 -1.72 -3.21
N PRO A 292 -0.72 -2.03 -3.25
CA PRO A 292 -1.61 -1.64 -2.18
C PRO A 292 -1.19 -2.29 -0.86
N SER A 293 -1.25 -1.53 0.22
CA SER A 293 -0.84 -1.99 1.55
C SER A 293 -1.98 -1.78 2.52
N THR A 294 -2.59 -2.82 3.07
CA THR A 294 -3.73 -2.70 4.00
C THR A 294 -3.33 -2.19 5.39
N LEU A 295 -2.11 -1.67 5.56
CA LEU A 295 -1.56 -1.21 6.84
C LEU A 295 -2.44 -0.11 7.44
N PRO A 296 -3.06 -0.36 8.60
CA PRO A 296 -3.83 0.65 9.31
C PRO A 296 -2.94 1.43 10.29
N VAL A 297 -3.12 2.74 10.35
CA VAL A 297 -2.60 3.59 11.43
C VAL A 297 -3.67 4.53 11.94
N LEU A 298 -3.59 4.85 13.22
CA LEU A 298 -4.45 5.85 13.84
C LEU A 298 -3.67 7.16 14.01
N VAL A 299 -4.31 8.28 13.66
CA VAL A 299 -3.78 9.63 13.89
C VAL A 299 -4.74 10.36 14.82
N ARG A 300 -4.23 11.04 15.84
CA ARG A 300 -5.06 11.85 16.76
C ARG A 300 -5.42 13.18 16.11
N THR A 301 -6.70 13.53 16.09
CA THR A 301 -7.18 14.73 15.40
C THR A 301 -7.97 15.69 16.30
N ALA A 302 -8.50 15.23 17.43
CA ALA A 302 -9.31 16.08 18.31
C ALA A 302 -8.51 17.18 19.03
N GLU A 303 -9.11 18.37 19.13
CA GLU A 303 -8.51 19.56 19.76
C GLU A 303 -8.10 19.37 21.23
N ARG A 304 -8.71 18.40 21.93
CA ARG A 304 -8.41 18.07 23.32
C ARG A 304 -6.99 17.52 23.54
N PHE A 305 -6.27 17.17 22.47
CA PHE A 305 -4.91 16.67 22.54
C PHE A 305 -3.87 17.80 22.48
N GLU A 306 -2.74 17.57 23.14
CA GLU A 306 -1.58 18.49 23.09
C GLU A 306 -1.15 18.73 21.64
N ALA A 307 -0.71 19.96 21.34
CA ALA A 307 -0.37 20.38 19.98
C ALA A 307 0.69 19.45 19.34
N GLU A 308 1.67 19.01 20.12
CA GLU A 308 2.75 18.11 19.67
C GLU A 308 2.26 16.71 19.29
N THR A 309 1.07 16.30 19.77
CA THR A 309 0.49 14.97 19.55
C THR A 309 -0.54 14.94 18.43
N ARG A 310 -0.81 16.08 17.80
CA ARG A 310 -1.67 16.23 16.63
C ARG A 310 -0.86 16.50 15.37
N PRO A 311 -1.42 16.31 14.16
CA PRO A 311 -0.85 16.86 12.93
C PRO A 311 -0.59 18.36 13.09
N HIS A 312 0.65 18.80 12.87
CA HIS A 312 1.02 20.20 13.03
C HIS A 312 2.15 20.60 12.09
N LEU A 313 2.20 21.90 11.77
CA LEU A 313 3.24 22.55 10.98
C LEU A 313 4.00 23.52 11.88
N GLU A 314 5.28 23.28 12.09
CA GLU A 314 6.17 24.17 12.84
C GLU A 314 6.93 25.06 11.86
N LEU A 315 6.91 26.37 12.08
CA LEU A 315 7.64 27.35 11.28
C LEU A 315 8.68 28.05 12.16
N TYR A 316 9.96 27.98 11.76
CA TYR A 316 11.05 28.67 12.43
C TYR A 316 11.50 29.82 11.55
N TYR A 317 11.52 31.02 12.09
CA TYR A 317 11.87 32.23 11.36
C TYR A 317 12.83 33.10 12.19
N THR A 318 13.61 33.95 11.52
CA THR A 318 14.41 34.97 12.20
C THR A 318 13.58 36.25 12.23
N PRO A 319 13.23 36.79 13.43
CA PRO A 319 12.64 38.11 13.53
C PRO A 319 13.60 39.15 12.94
N LEU A 320 13.09 40.04 12.10
CA LEU A 320 13.83 41.19 11.57
C LEU A 320 13.81 42.35 12.56
#